data_AF-A0A1Y2X5K1-F1
#
_entry.id   AF-A0A1Y2X5K1-F1
#
_cell.length_a   1.000
_cell.length_b   1.000
_cell.length_c   1.000
_cell.angle_alpha   90.00
_cell.angle_beta   90.00
_cell.angle_gamma   90.00
#
_symmetry.space_group_name_H-M   'P 1'
#
loop_
_entity.id
_entity.type
_entity.pdbx_description
1 polymer ?
#
loop_
_entity_poly.entity_id
_entity_poly.type
_entity_poly.pdbx_seq_one_letter_code
_entity_poly.pdbx_strand_id
1 'polypeptide(L)'
;LTLLAASTAVDAHSWVEYVRKIDSTGAFTGPVGYPYAYMNRSALGFIDDKVQNKILDTKPNPPVCKPKAGAYDHLDRLTAAPGDYVALLYQENGHVTQPNLTPRPYRDGLVSVYGTLHHEDSDGINDVLGAWTADGKGGNGKGKLLGTHFYDDGQCYQNAGHNFAIPIYASRYKEHGLEELYCQTDFQLPEDLPHEGTYTVMWVWDWPLITSDTTNVTEIYTSCAEIQLQPPKSGKSQVKFSEANPIDKAAIKSQL
;
A
#
# COMPACT_ATOMS: atom_id res chain seq x y z
N LEU A 1 -34.59 -29.63 -6.22
CA LEU A 1 -34.10 -28.41 -5.54
C LEU A 1 -32.63 -28.25 -5.93
N THR A 2 -32.33 -27.43 -6.93
CA THR A 2 -30.95 -27.22 -7.40
C THR A 2 -30.39 -26.07 -6.59
N LEU A 3 -29.51 -26.37 -5.63
CA LEU A 3 -28.76 -25.33 -4.92
C LEU A 3 -27.81 -24.69 -5.94
N LEU A 4 -28.13 -23.48 -6.40
CA LEU A 4 -27.11 -22.61 -6.99
C LEU A 4 -26.16 -22.23 -5.86
N ALA A 5 -24.98 -22.85 -5.83
CA ALA A 5 -23.85 -22.30 -5.12
C ALA A 5 -23.53 -20.95 -5.79
N ALA A 6 -23.91 -19.86 -5.14
CA ALA A 6 -23.41 -18.54 -5.49
C ALA A 6 -21.90 -18.56 -5.19
N SER A 7 -21.11 -18.87 -6.21
CA SER A 7 -19.70 -18.53 -6.23
C SER A 7 -19.62 -17.02 -6.13
N THR A 8 -19.40 -16.49 -4.93
CA THR A 8 -18.90 -15.13 -4.77
C THR A 8 -17.53 -15.15 -5.45
N ALA A 9 -17.50 -14.72 -6.71
CA ALA A 9 -16.25 -14.31 -7.32
C ALA A 9 -15.68 -13.27 -6.35
N VAL A 10 -14.59 -13.64 -5.67
CA VAL A 10 -13.84 -12.66 -4.90
C VAL A 10 -13.34 -11.69 -5.95
N ASP A 11 -13.94 -10.50 -6.01
CA ASP A 11 -13.38 -9.44 -6.83
C ASP A 11 -12.03 -9.12 -6.20
N ALA A 12 -10.98 -9.36 -6.95
CA ALA A 12 -9.65 -8.99 -6.52
C ALA A 12 -9.62 -7.47 -6.35
N HIS A 13 -9.28 -6.97 -5.18
CA HIS A 13 -9.02 -5.54 -4.98
C HIS A 13 -8.26 -5.31 -3.67
N SER A 14 -7.41 -4.28 -3.67
CA SER A 14 -6.79 -3.75 -2.47
C SER A 14 -6.43 -2.28 -2.68
N TRP A 15 -6.25 -1.58 -1.57
CA TRP A 15 -5.84 -0.18 -1.51
C TRP A 15 -5.26 0.09 -0.12
N VAL A 16 -4.51 1.19 0.00
CA VAL A 16 -4.01 1.68 1.28
C VAL A 16 -5.18 2.12 2.15
N GLU A 17 -5.25 1.65 3.38
CA GLU A 17 -6.22 2.07 4.39
C GLU A 17 -5.66 3.21 5.23
N TYR A 18 -4.40 3.08 5.64
CA TYR A 18 -3.75 3.96 6.59
C TYR A 18 -2.31 4.24 6.20
N VAL A 19 -1.87 5.46 6.51
CA VAL A 19 -0.48 5.90 6.42
C VAL A 19 0.02 6.16 7.84
N ARG A 20 1.13 5.53 8.24
CA ARG A 20 1.70 5.68 9.59
C ARG A 20 3.15 6.12 9.51
N LYS A 21 3.54 7.03 10.41
CA LYS A 21 4.95 7.35 10.62
C LYS A 21 5.58 6.29 11.52
N ILE A 22 6.81 5.91 11.20
CA ILE A 22 7.63 4.99 11.99
C ILE A 22 8.68 5.81 12.77
N ASP A 23 8.83 5.52 14.06
CA ASP A 23 9.84 6.15 14.91
C ASP A 23 11.19 5.42 14.88
N SER A 24 12.18 5.95 15.61
CA SER A 24 13.53 5.39 15.66
C SER A 24 13.62 3.98 16.26
N THR A 25 12.56 3.48 16.90
CA THR A 25 12.48 2.11 17.43
C THR A 25 11.79 1.15 16.47
N GLY A 26 11.24 1.65 15.36
CA GLY A 26 10.41 0.90 14.44
C GLY A 26 8.94 0.86 14.83
N ALA A 27 8.50 1.57 15.88
CA ALA A 27 7.10 1.61 16.27
C ALA A 27 6.34 2.68 15.49
N PHE A 28 5.04 2.49 15.28
CA PHE A 28 4.20 3.55 14.74
C PHE A 28 4.02 4.67 15.75
N THR A 29 4.13 5.91 15.27
CA THR A 29 4.03 7.11 16.10
C THR A 29 3.17 8.18 15.45
N GLY A 30 2.61 9.06 16.29
CA GLY A 30 1.77 10.18 15.85
C GLY A 30 0.40 9.78 15.30
N PRO A 31 -0.35 10.76 14.78
CA PRO A 31 -1.64 10.56 14.15
C PRO A 31 -1.56 9.71 12.86
N VAL A 32 -2.69 9.10 12.50
CA VAL A 32 -2.85 8.37 11.23
C VAL A 32 -3.05 9.37 10.09
N GLY A 33 -2.44 9.11 8.93
CA GLY A 33 -2.76 9.78 7.68
C GLY A 33 -3.60 8.90 6.76
N TYR A 34 -4.27 9.51 5.78
CA TYR A 34 -5.20 8.81 4.88
C TYR A 34 -4.92 9.09 3.39
N PRO A 35 -5.23 8.14 2.49
CA PRO A 35 -5.18 8.35 1.04
C PRO A 35 -6.37 9.17 0.51
N TYR A 36 -6.26 9.64 -0.74
CA TYR A 36 -7.21 10.59 -1.34
C TYR A 36 -8.67 10.16 -1.33
N ALA A 37 -8.92 8.88 -1.57
CA ALA A 37 -10.26 8.31 -1.69
C ALA A 37 -10.66 7.49 -0.45
N TYR A 38 -10.01 7.70 0.70
CA TYR A 38 -10.32 6.94 1.90
C TYR A 38 -11.80 7.05 2.26
N MET A 39 -12.40 5.90 2.54
CA MET A 39 -13.72 5.81 3.13
C MET A 39 -13.69 4.72 4.19
N ASN A 40 -14.17 5.04 5.38
CA ASN A 40 -14.28 4.05 6.45
C ASN A 40 -15.19 2.91 5.99
N ARG A 41 -14.71 1.66 6.08
CA ARG A 41 -15.44 0.45 5.66
C ARG A 41 -16.79 0.25 6.37
N SER A 42 -16.96 0.82 7.57
CA SER A 42 -18.23 0.80 8.31
C SER A 42 -19.17 1.97 7.99
N ALA A 43 -18.75 2.91 7.14
CA ALA A 43 -19.59 4.05 6.77
C ALA A 43 -20.77 3.62 5.88
N LEU A 44 -21.92 4.27 6.08
CA LEU A 44 -23.07 4.09 5.18
C LEU A 44 -22.70 4.50 3.75
N GLY A 45 -22.93 3.60 2.79
CA GLY A 45 -22.65 3.85 1.38
C GLY A 45 -21.20 3.58 0.95
N PHE A 46 -20.41 2.92 1.80
CA PHE A 46 -19.15 2.30 1.41
C PHE A 46 -19.38 1.27 0.30
N ILE A 47 -18.61 1.38 -0.77
CA ILE A 47 -18.48 0.40 -1.85
C ILE A 47 -17.04 0.47 -2.38
N ASP A 48 -16.47 -0.68 -2.74
CA ASP A 48 -15.05 -0.80 -3.09
C ASP A 48 -14.66 0.14 -4.24
N ASP A 49 -15.51 0.28 -5.27
CA ASP A 49 -15.31 1.14 -6.45
C ASP A 49 -15.05 2.62 -6.14
N LYS A 50 -15.54 3.12 -5.00
CA LYS A 50 -15.29 4.49 -4.57
C LYS A 50 -13.85 4.69 -4.09
N VAL A 51 -13.25 3.66 -3.51
CA VAL A 51 -11.93 3.73 -2.87
C VAL A 51 -10.85 3.17 -3.79
N GLN A 52 -11.10 2.04 -4.46
CA GLN A 52 -10.14 1.40 -5.33
C GLN A 52 -9.85 2.22 -6.58
N ASN A 53 -8.59 2.21 -7.02
CA ASN A 53 -8.19 2.62 -8.37
C ASN A 53 -7.61 1.41 -9.11
N LYS A 54 -8.45 0.77 -9.92
CA LYS A 54 -8.17 -0.48 -10.65
C LYS A 54 -7.82 -0.18 -12.10
N ILE A 55 -6.68 -0.67 -12.56
CA ILE A 55 -6.17 -0.48 -13.92
C ILE A 55 -6.03 -1.85 -14.59
N LEU A 56 -6.79 -2.06 -15.66
CA LEU A 56 -6.81 -3.31 -16.45
C LEU A 56 -6.22 -3.15 -17.85
N ASP A 57 -5.97 -1.91 -18.29
CA ASP A 57 -5.31 -1.59 -19.55
C ASP A 57 -4.43 -0.36 -19.35
N THR A 58 -3.12 -0.52 -19.56
CA THR A 58 -2.15 0.57 -19.45
C THR A 58 -1.98 1.35 -20.75
N LYS A 59 -2.49 0.88 -21.90
CA LYS A 59 -2.35 1.57 -23.19
C LYS A 59 -2.87 3.02 -23.20
N PRO A 60 -4.01 3.37 -22.58
CA PRO A 60 -4.46 4.76 -22.54
C PRO A 60 -3.69 5.62 -21.52
N ASN A 61 -2.69 5.04 -20.83
CA ASN A 61 -1.97 5.66 -19.72
C ASN A 61 -2.93 6.23 -18.65
N PRO A 62 -3.80 5.39 -18.06
CA PRO A 62 -4.79 5.87 -17.10
C PRO A 62 -4.12 6.50 -15.87
N PRO A 63 -4.79 7.46 -15.20
CA PRO A 63 -4.25 8.12 -14.02
C PRO A 63 -3.84 7.13 -12.92
N VAL A 64 -2.64 7.33 -12.37
CA VAL A 64 -2.12 6.53 -11.26
C VAL A 64 -2.84 6.83 -9.94
N CYS A 65 -3.40 8.02 -9.80
CA CYS A 65 -4.14 8.44 -8.62
C CYS A 65 -5.61 8.70 -8.95
N LYS A 66 -6.49 8.44 -7.97
CA LYS A 66 -7.80 9.10 -7.92
C LYS A 66 -7.61 10.62 -7.82
N PRO A 67 -8.60 11.44 -8.21
CA PRO A 67 -8.49 12.90 -8.12
C PRO A 67 -8.14 13.38 -6.72
N LYS A 68 -7.25 14.36 -6.62
CA LYS A 68 -6.86 14.96 -5.33
C LYS A 68 -7.92 15.89 -4.76
N ALA A 69 -8.70 16.53 -5.62
CA ALA A 69 -9.64 17.58 -5.21
C ALA A 69 -10.63 17.07 -4.14
N GLY A 70 -10.70 17.78 -3.01
CA GLY A 70 -11.58 17.46 -1.88
C GLY A 70 -11.12 16.32 -0.98
N ALA A 71 -10.01 15.62 -1.31
CA ALA A 71 -9.51 14.49 -0.54
C ALA A 71 -9.34 14.82 0.96
N TYR A 72 -8.75 15.97 1.26
CA TYR A 72 -8.38 16.36 2.62
C TYR A 72 -9.31 17.41 3.23
N ASP A 73 -10.55 17.53 2.74
CA ASP A 73 -11.55 18.39 3.37
C ASP A 73 -11.94 17.85 4.76
N HIS A 74 -11.89 16.52 4.92
CA HIS A 74 -12.27 15.80 6.14
C HIS A 74 -11.29 14.68 6.53
N LEU A 75 -10.15 14.59 5.83
CA LEU A 75 -9.11 13.60 6.08
C LEU A 75 -7.84 14.28 6.56
N ASP A 76 -7.10 13.61 7.42
CA ASP A 76 -5.78 14.05 7.84
C ASP A 76 -4.68 13.52 6.92
N ARG A 77 -3.72 14.40 6.62
CA ARG A 77 -2.44 14.01 6.02
C ARG A 77 -1.53 13.45 7.11
N LEU A 78 -0.68 12.48 6.75
CA LEU A 78 0.44 12.15 7.62
C LEU A 78 1.37 13.37 7.71
N THR A 79 1.95 13.63 8.88
CA THR A 79 3.01 14.64 9.03
C THR A 79 4.36 13.96 9.30
N ALA A 80 5.36 14.23 8.45
CA ALA A 80 6.69 13.62 8.53
C ALA A 80 7.79 14.56 8.02
N ALA A 81 9.03 14.31 8.41
CA ALA A 81 10.20 15.06 8.00
C ALA A 81 11.01 14.28 6.94
N PRO A 82 11.88 14.94 6.16
CA PRO A 82 12.84 14.25 5.29
C PRO A 82 13.62 13.18 6.06
N GLY A 83 13.77 11.99 5.46
CA GLY A 83 14.44 10.84 6.08
C GLY A 83 13.62 10.05 7.11
N ASP A 84 12.42 10.48 7.49
CA ASP A 84 11.51 9.65 8.31
C ASP A 84 11.06 8.40 7.52
N TYR A 85 10.80 7.31 8.24
CA TYR A 85 10.17 6.12 7.69
C TYR A 85 8.64 6.21 7.79
N VAL A 86 7.97 5.67 6.80
CA VAL A 86 6.51 5.66 6.66
C VAL A 86 6.05 4.26 6.26
N ALA A 87 4.94 3.82 6.84
CA ALA A 87 4.25 2.58 6.52
C ALA A 87 2.93 2.87 5.79
N LEU A 88 2.64 2.13 4.74
CA LEU A 88 1.36 2.07 4.05
C LEU A 88 0.71 0.74 4.40
N LEU A 89 -0.42 0.78 5.12
CA LEU A 89 -1.14 -0.41 5.57
C LEU A 89 -2.37 -0.64 4.68
N TYR A 90 -2.61 -1.88 4.28
CA TYR A 90 -3.70 -2.26 3.37
C TYR A 90 -4.30 -3.62 3.78
N GLN A 91 -5.58 -3.82 3.46
CA GLN A 91 -6.21 -5.12 3.63
C GLN A 91 -5.94 -6.02 2.43
N GLU A 92 -5.70 -7.30 2.72
CA GLU A 92 -5.27 -8.26 1.72
C GLU A 92 -6.41 -8.85 0.88
N ASN A 93 -7.64 -8.78 1.39
CA ASN A 93 -8.88 -9.17 0.73
C ASN A 93 -8.87 -10.60 0.14
N GLY A 94 -8.24 -11.52 0.85
CA GLY A 94 -8.15 -12.94 0.52
C GLY A 94 -7.00 -13.34 -0.40
N HIS A 95 -6.25 -12.40 -0.99
CA HIS A 95 -5.10 -12.70 -1.85
C HIS A 95 -3.98 -13.44 -1.12
N VAL A 96 -3.72 -13.04 0.11
CA VAL A 96 -2.71 -13.62 0.98
C VAL A 96 -3.30 -14.73 1.83
N THR A 97 -4.47 -14.53 2.45
CA THR A 97 -5.03 -15.54 3.37
C THR A 97 -5.57 -16.76 2.63
N GLN A 98 -6.08 -16.56 1.42
CA GLN A 98 -6.74 -17.57 0.59
C GLN A 98 -6.28 -17.52 -0.88
N PRO A 99 -4.97 -17.70 -1.17
CA PRO A 99 -4.38 -17.46 -2.49
C PRO A 99 -4.97 -18.36 -3.60
N ASN A 100 -5.60 -19.47 -3.22
CA ASN A 100 -6.26 -20.38 -4.16
C ASN A 100 -7.57 -19.82 -4.74
N LEU A 101 -8.14 -18.76 -4.16
CA LEU A 101 -9.33 -18.08 -4.72
C LEU A 101 -8.98 -17.27 -5.97
N THR A 102 -7.74 -16.77 -6.03
CA THR A 102 -7.20 -15.94 -7.10
C THR A 102 -5.83 -16.45 -7.55
N PRO A 103 -5.74 -17.69 -8.08
CA PRO A 103 -4.46 -18.34 -8.32
C PRO A 103 -3.60 -17.54 -9.32
N ARG A 104 -2.37 -17.22 -8.90
CA ARG A 104 -1.35 -16.55 -9.71
C ARG A 104 -0.02 -17.32 -9.63
N PRO A 105 0.63 -17.61 -10.76
CA PRO A 105 1.86 -18.42 -10.77
C PRO A 105 3.09 -17.74 -10.13
N TYR A 106 3.07 -16.43 -9.89
CA TYR A 106 4.20 -15.64 -9.39
C TYR A 106 3.89 -14.84 -8.11
N ARG A 107 3.36 -15.55 -7.09
CA ARG A 107 2.98 -14.96 -5.79
C ARG A 107 1.91 -13.86 -5.94
N ASP A 108 1.69 -13.11 -4.87
CA ASP A 108 0.71 -12.03 -4.79
C ASP A 108 1.17 -10.71 -5.44
N GLY A 109 2.17 -10.75 -6.33
CA GLY A 109 2.69 -9.55 -7.01
C GLY A 109 3.63 -8.68 -6.17
N LEU A 110 3.95 -7.50 -6.70
CA LEU A 110 4.87 -6.54 -6.08
C LEU A 110 4.16 -5.22 -5.83
N VAL A 111 4.48 -4.61 -4.69
CA VAL A 111 4.15 -3.23 -4.39
C VAL A 111 5.38 -2.37 -4.63
N SER A 112 5.25 -1.38 -5.51
CA SER A 112 6.24 -0.30 -5.66
C SER A 112 5.66 1.00 -5.12
N VAL A 113 6.43 1.67 -4.27
CA VAL A 113 6.07 2.98 -3.72
C VAL A 113 6.87 4.05 -4.45
N TYR A 114 6.16 5.02 -5.00
CA TYR A 114 6.74 6.18 -5.68
C TYR A 114 6.42 7.46 -4.92
N GLY A 115 7.19 8.52 -5.14
CA GLY A 115 6.82 9.83 -4.63
C GLY A 115 7.33 11.02 -5.42
N THR A 116 6.64 12.14 -5.28
CA THR A 116 6.90 13.38 -6.02
C THR A 116 6.45 14.63 -5.26
N LEU A 117 7.15 15.75 -5.49
CA LEU A 117 6.74 17.11 -5.10
C LEU A 117 5.87 17.80 -6.17
N HIS A 118 5.69 17.17 -7.33
CA HIS A 118 5.13 17.76 -8.56
C HIS A 118 3.97 16.92 -9.11
N HIS A 119 3.16 16.33 -8.21
CA HIS A 119 1.99 15.52 -8.56
C HIS A 119 0.97 16.33 -9.38
N GLU A 120 0.53 15.73 -10.48
CA GLU A 120 -0.61 16.18 -11.29
C GLU A 120 -1.64 15.03 -11.38
N ASP A 121 -2.94 15.35 -11.32
CA ASP A 121 -4.00 14.34 -11.44
C ASP A 121 -4.01 13.63 -12.80
N SER A 122 -3.27 14.15 -13.79
CA SER A 122 -3.04 13.52 -15.09
C SER A 122 -1.82 12.61 -15.14
N ASP A 123 -1.01 12.51 -14.08
CA ASP A 123 0.13 11.59 -14.06
C ASP A 123 -0.37 10.15 -14.25
N GLY A 124 0.05 9.53 -15.36
CA GLY A 124 -0.44 8.22 -15.76
C GLY A 124 0.43 7.08 -15.25
N ILE A 125 -0.12 5.87 -15.22
CA ILE A 125 0.58 4.69 -14.74
C ILE A 125 1.90 4.41 -15.48
N ASN A 126 1.99 4.69 -16.79
CA ASN A 126 3.22 4.49 -17.59
C ASN A 126 4.26 5.58 -17.37
N ASP A 127 3.87 6.73 -16.81
CA ASP A 127 4.82 7.78 -16.41
C ASP A 127 5.53 7.43 -15.11
N VAL A 128 4.95 6.53 -14.31
CA VAL A 128 5.36 6.19 -12.94
C VAL A 128 5.91 4.76 -12.85
N LEU A 129 5.08 3.74 -13.09
CA LEU A 129 5.41 2.34 -12.87
C LEU A 129 6.51 1.88 -13.83
N GLY A 130 7.67 1.54 -13.26
CA GLY A 130 8.87 1.15 -14.00
C GLY A 130 9.60 2.30 -14.73
N ALA A 131 9.00 3.48 -14.81
CA ALA A 131 9.60 4.66 -15.44
C ALA A 131 10.38 5.51 -14.44
N TRP A 132 9.84 5.79 -13.26
CA TRP A 132 10.56 6.53 -12.22
C TRP A 132 11.57 5.62 -11.51
N THR A 133 12.82 6.08 -11.44
CA THR A 133 13.94 5.36 -10.82
C THR A 133 14.28 5.93 -9.45
N ALA A 134 14.98 5.15 -8.62
CA ALA A 134 15.35 5.56 -7.27
C ALA A 134 16.24 6.81 -7.23
N ASP A 135 17.05 7.04 -8.26
CA ASP A 135 17.89 8.25 -8.38
C ASP A 135 17.13 9.49 -8.90
N GLY A 136 15.83 9.35 -9.21
CA GLY A 136 14.97 10.43 -9.69
C GLY A 136 15.21 10.89 -11.12
N LYS A 137 15.94 10.11 -11.92
CA LYS A 137 16.29 10.47 -13.31
C LYS A 137 15.47 9.75 -14.36
N GLY A 138 14.74 8.71 -13.97
CA GLY A 138 13.91 7.90 -14.86
C GLY A 138 12.65 8.62 -15.33
N GLY A 139 12.12 8.18 -16.47
CA GLY A 139 10.89 8.72 -17.05
C GLY A 139 10.97 10.21 -17.33
N ASN A 140 9.98 10.96 -16.84
CA ASN A 140 9.90 12.42 -16.97
C ASN A 140 10.67 13.18 -15.87
N GLY A 141 11.36 12.49 -14.96
CA GLY A 141 12.13 13.09 -13.87
C GLY A 141 11.30 13.80 -12.80
N LYS A 142 9.96 13.64 -12.79
CA LYS A 142 9.09 14.29 -11.80
C LYS A 142 9.10 13.60 -10.44
N GLY A 143 9.50 12.33 -10.35
CA GLY A 143 9.42 11.57 -9.11
C GLY A 143 10.51 10.51 -8.96
N LYS A 144 10.44 9.78 -7.84
CA LYS A 144 11.42 8.76 -7.44
C LYS A 144 10.72 7.47 -7.04
N LEU A 145 11.36 6.32 -7.29
CA LEU A 145 11.02 5.05 -6.63
C LEU A 145 11.57 5.07 -5.20
N LEU A 146 10.72 4.82 -4.20
CA LEU A 146 11.04 4.87 -2.77
C LEU A 146 11.28 3.48 -2.17
N GLY A 147 10.65 2.45 -2.74
CA GLY A 147 10.80 1.07 -2.29
C GLY A 147 9.98 0.11 -3.15
N THR A 148 10.40 -1.15 -3.19
CA THR A 148 9.65 -2.23 -3.83
C THR A 148 9.68 -3.47 -2.94
N HIS A 149 8.50 -3.98 -2.60
CA HIS A 149 8.33 -5.10 -1.68
C HIS A 149 7.29 -6.09 -2.24
N PHE A 150 7.28 -7.32 -1.71
CA PHE A 150 6.19 -8.25 -1.99
C PHE A 150 4.89 -7.75 -1.35
N TYR A 151 3.75 -8.01 -2.00
CA TYR A 151 2.43 -7.68 -1.45
C TYR A 151 2.11 -8.49 -0.18
N ASP A 152 2.40 -9.80 -0.18
CA ASP A 152 2.49 -10.58 1.06
C ASP A 152 3.80 -10.19 1.77
N ASP A 153 3.66 -9.43 2.85
CA ASP A 153 4.78 -8.99 3.68
C ASP A 153 5.38 -10.10 4.57
N GLY A 154 4.78 -11.30 4.53
CA GLY A 154 5.20 -12.48 5.27
C GLY A 154 4.47 -12.65 6.60
N GLN A 155 3.83 -11.62 7.14
CA GLN A 155 3.18 -11.64 8.46
C GLN A 155 1.66 -11.37 8.39
N CYS A 156 1.18 -10.65 7.38
CA CYS A 156 -0.20 -10.18 7.30
C CYS A 156 -1.22 -11.29 6.99
N TYR A 157 -2.46 -11.13 7.42
CA TYR A 157 -3.55 -12.07 7.15
C TYR A 157 -4.87 -11.40 7.55
N GLN A 158 -5.96 -11.85 6.94
CA GLN A 158 -7.29 -11.32 7.21
C GLN A 158 -8.09 -12.25 8.11
N ASN A 159 -9.00 -11.65 8.85
CA ASN A 159 -9.93 -12.37 9.71
C ASN A 159 -10.74 -13.39 8.88
N ALA A 160 -10.61 -14.67 9.25
CA ALA A 160 -11.33 -15.77 8.62
C ALA A 160 -12.43 -16.36 9.52
N GLY A 161 -12.89 -15.63 10.52
CA GLY A 161 -13.95 -16.05 11.45
C GLY A 161 -13.61 -17.33 12.23
N HIS A 162 -12.34 -17.45 12.66
CA HIS A 162 -11.79 -18.67 13.26
C HIS A 162 -11.89 -19.93 12.39
N ASN A 163 -11.97 -19.80 11.06
CA ASN A 163 -11.88 -20.93 10.15
C ASN A 163 -10.42 -21.43 10.02
N PHE A 164 -9.98 -22.23 10.99
CA PHE A 164 -8.63 -22.79 11.03
C PHE A 164 -8.36 -23.89 9.98
N ALA A 165 -9.32 -24.19 9.10
CA ALA A 165 -9.05 -25.01 7.91
C ALA A 165 -8.27 -24.23 6.83
N ILE A 166 -8.23 -22.90 6.91
CA ILE A 166 -7.40 -22.05 6.04
C ILE A 166 -5.97 -22.03 6.60
N PRO A 167 -4.97 -22.62 5.92
CA PRO A 167 -3.66 -22.85 6.52
C PRO A 167 -2.88 -21.59 6.88
N ILE A 168 -2.93 -20.55 6.03
CA ILE A 168 -2.22 -19.28 6.27
C ILE A 168 -2.82 -18.57 7.48
N TYR A 169 -4.15 -18.47 7.55
CA TYR A 169 -4.86 -17.96 8.72
C TYR A 169 -4.48 -18.71 9.99
N ALA A 170 -4.56 -20.05 9.97
CA ALA A 170 -4.26 -20.88 11.15
C ALA A 170 -2.81 -20.71 11.63
N SER A 171 -1.84 -20.63 10.70
CA SER A 171 -0.44 -20.43 11.03
C SER A 171 -0.17 -19.05 11.62
N ARG A 172 -0.62 -17.99 10.95
CA ARG A 172 -0.36 -16.60 11.37
C ARG A 172 -1.16 -16.19 12.60
N TYR A 173 -2.40 -16.67 12.75
CA TYR A 173 -3.16 -16.54 14.01
C TYR A 173 -2.43 -17.21 15.18
N LYS A 174 -1.90 -18.43 14.99
CA LYS A 174 -1.14 -19.12 16.03
C LYS A 174 0.16 -18.39 16.39
N GLU A 175 0.82 -17.79 15.41
CA GLU A 175 2.07 -17.06 15.60
C GLU A 175 1.88 -15.72 16.32
N HIS A 176 0.86 -14.96 15.92
CA HIS A 176 0.70 -13.57 16.36
C HIS A 176 -0.42 -13.38 17.38
N GLY A 177 -1.40 -14.29 17.45
CA GLY A 177 -2.53 -14.22 18.38
C GLY A 177 -3.52 -13.08 18.09
N LEU A 178 -3.55 -12.57 16.85
CA LEU A 178 -4.45 -11.51 16.41
C LEU A 178 -5.55 -12.10 15.51
N GLU A 179 -6.70 -11.44 15.43
CA GLU A 179 -7.75 -11.86 14.48
C GLU A 179 -7.35 -11.56 13.03
N GLU A 180 -6.59 -10.48 12.82
CA GLU A 180 -6.04 -10.09 11.53
C GLU A 180 -4.82 -9.20 11.74
N LEU A 181 -3.99 -9.12 10.70
CA LEU A 181 -2.88 -8.19 10.60
C LEU A 181 -2.87 -7.62 9.18
N TYR A 182 -2.92 -6.29 9.06
CA TYR A 182 -2.93 -5.62 7.76
C TYR A 182 -1.59 -5.86 7.06
N CYS A 183 -1.63 -6.02 5.74
CA CYS A 183 -0.41 -6.04 4.96
C CYS A 183 0.19 -4.64 4.90
N GLN A 184 1.50 -4.58 4.73
CA GLN A 184 2.23 -3.35 4.91
C GLN A 184 3.40 -3.20 3.94
N THR A 185 3.63 -1.96 3.55
CA THR A 185 4.81 -1.56 2.78
C THR A 185 5.42 -0.32 3.41
N ASP A 186 6.65 -0.46 3.87
CA ASP A 186 7.44 0.59 4.50
C ASP A 186 8.42 1.20 3.50
N PHE A 187 8.72 2.47 3.67
CA PHE A 187 9.70 3.17 2.87
C PHE A 187 10.27 4.37 3.64
N GLN A 188 11.44 4.84 3.22
CA GLN A 188 12.05 6.05 3.74
C GLN A 188 11.73 7.23 2.83
N LEU A 189 11.35 8.37 3.43
CA LEU A 189 11.27 9.63 2.69
C LEU A 189 12.68 10.10 2.25
N PRO A 190 12.85 10.64 1.04
CA PRO A 190 14.15 11.15 0.61
C PRO A 190 14.70 12.19 1.60
N GLU A 191 15.98 12.08 1.95
CA GLU A 191 16.64 13.01 2.89
C GLU A 191 16.75 14.44 2.33
N ASP A 192 16.64 14.60 1.00
CA ASP A 192 16.75 15.86 0.27
C ASP A 192 15.40 16.59 0.08
N LEU A 193 14.31 16.09 0.68
CA LEU A 193 13.02 16.76 0.62
C LEU A 193 13.05 18.13 1.34
N PRO A 194 12.21 19.09 0.91
CA PRO A 194 12.03 20.34 1.63
C PRO A 194 11.43 20.09 3.03
N HIS A 195 11.59 21.06 3.92
CA HIS A 195 11.11 20.95 5.31
C HIS A 195 9.65 21.41 5.48
N GLU A 196 8.96 21.72 4.39
CA GLU A 196 7.57 22.18 4.35
C GLU A 196 6.95 21.84 2.99
N GLY A 197 5.63 22.01 2.90
CA GLY A 197 4.85 21.63 1.71
C GLY A 197 4.34 20.19 1.77
N THR A 198 3.88 19.68 0.63
CA THR A 198 3.27 18.34 0.53
C THR A 198 4.06 17.45 -0.41
N TYR A 199 4.32 16.23 0.01
CA TYR A 199 4.90 15.18 -0.82
C TYR A 199 3.83 14.15 -1.14
N THR A 200 3.57 13.88 -2.42
CA THR A 200 2.63 12.84 -2.82
C THR A 200 3.37 11.51 -2.89
N VAL A 201 2.79 10.48 -2.29
CA VAL A 201 3.24 9.10 -2.41
C VAL A 201 2.20 8.25 -3.12
N MET A 202 2.65 7.33 -3.95
CA MET A 202 1.83 6.47 -4.79
C MET A 202 2.20 5.02 -4.48
N TRP A 203 1.26 4.29 -3.89
CA TRP A 203 1.32 2.85 -3.71
C TRP A 203 0.81 2.21 -5.01
N VAL A 204 1.64 1.39 -5.65
CA VAL A 204 1.30 0.71 -6.91
C VAL A 204 1.51 -0.78 -6.73
N TRP A 205 0.42 -1.53 -6.65
CA TRP A 205 0.44 -2.98 -6.61
C TRP A 205 0.24 -3.54 -8.01
N ASP A 206 1.31 -4.10 -8.57
CA ASP A 206 1.30 -4.78 -9.85
C ASP A 206 1.07 -6.28 -9.64
N TRP A 207 -0.10 -6.76 -10.07
CA TRP A 207 -0.59 -8.11 -9.81
C TRP A 207 -1.06 -8.82 -11.10
N PRO A 208 -0.16 -8.99 -12.07
CA PRO A 208 -0.54 -9.50 -13.38
C PRO A 208 -0.84 -11.00 -13.35
N LEU A 209 -1.80 -11.44 -14.17
CA LEU A 209 -1.96 -12.86 -14.48
C LEU A 209 -1.02 -13.23 -15.63
N ILE A 210 0.09 -13.90 -15.32
CA ILE A 210 0.97 -14.46 -16.34
C ILE A 210 0.32 -15.72 -16.92
N THR A 211 -0.06 -15.68 -18.20
CA THR A 211 -0.70 -16.80 -18.91
C THR A 211 0.27 -17.53 -19.83
N SER A 212 1.39 -16.91 -20.21
CA SER A 212 2.52 -17.51 -20.92
C SER A 212 3.79 -16.67 -20.74
N ASP A 213 4.94 -17.15 -21.20
CA ASP A 213 6.22 -16.43 -21.16
C ASP A 213 6.18 -15.06 -21.87
N THR A 214 5.21 -14.84 -22.75
CA THR A 214 5.08 -13.63 -23.57
C THR A 214 3.74 -12.91 -23.38
N THR A 215 2.87 -13.41 -22.50
CA THR A 215 1.52 -12.87 -22.30
C THR A 215 1.18 -12.78 -20.82
N ASN A 216 0.79 -11.59 -20.40
CA ASN A 216 0.15 -11.35 -19.12
C ASN A 216 -1.17 -10.59 -19.29
N VAL A 217 -2.08 -10.76 -18.34
CA VAL A 217 -3.25 -9.90 -18.17
C VAL A 217 -2.89 -8.86 -17.13
N THR A 218 -2.97 -7.58 -17.51
CA THR A 218 -2.74 -6.45 -16.62
C THR A 218 -3.81 -6.40 -15.55
N GLU A 219 -3.38 -6.31 -14.30
CA GLU A 219 -4.23 -5.98 -13.19
C GLU A 219 -3.40 -5.25 -12.14
N ILE A 220 -3.66 -3.95 -12.00
CA ILE A 220 -2.90 -3.06 -11.13
C ILE A 220 -3.87 -2.31 -10.23
N TYR A 221 -3.53 -2.21 -8.95
CA TYR A 221 -4.24 -1.40 -7.97
C TYR A 221 -3.34 -0.29 -7.47
N THR A 222 -3.91 0.89 -7.28
CA THR A 222 -3.15 2.06 -6.83
C THR A 222 -3.85 2.81 -5.71
N SER A 223 -3.07 3.48 -4.89
CA SER A 223 -3.54 4.40 -3.86
C SER A 223 -2.55 5.54 -3.70
N CYS A 224 -3.05 6.77 -3.60
CA CYS A 224 -2.22 7.95 -3.42
C CYS A 224 -2.56 8.68 -2.13
N ALA A 225 -1.53 9.22 -1.48
CA ALA A 225 -1.65 10.01 -0.26
C ALA A 225 -0.68 11.19 -0.28
N GLU A 226 -1.04 12.28 0.39
CA GLU A 226 -0.15 13.39 0.68
C GLU A 226 0.44 13.25 2.09
N ILE A 227 1.75 13.46 2.17
CA ILE A 227 2.49 13.64 3.39
C ILE A 227 2.78 15.13 3.55
N GLN A 228 2.31 15.71 4.64
CA GLN A 228 2.67 17.06 5.07
C GLN A 228 4.10 17.05 5.59
N LEU A 229 4.99 17.76 4.90
CA LEU A 229 6.38 17.89 5.29
C LEU A 229 6.53 18.88 6.44
N GLN A 230 7.46 18.58 7.34
CA GLN A 230 7.86 19.43 8.46
C GLN A 230 9.37 19.35 8.69
N PRO A 231 9.97 20.29 9.44
CA PRO A 231 11.37 20.20 9.83
C PRO A 231 11.65 18.94 10.67
N PRO A 232 12.84 18.33 10.54
CA PRO A 232 13.21 17.17 11.34
C PRO A 232 13.28 17.56 12.82
N LYS A 233 12.75 16.68 13.69
CA LYS A 233 13.05 16.74 15.12
C LYS A 233 14.49 16.26 15.28
N SER A 234 15.37 17.14 15.76
CA SER A 234 16.83 16.95 15.90
C SER A 234 17.33 15.49 15.97
N GLY A 235 18.22 15.12 15.04
CA GLY A 235 18.87 13.81 14.96
C GLY A 235 18.65 13.13 13.60
N LYS A 236 19.64 12.38 13.10
CA LYS A 236 19.43 11.48 11.96
C LYS A 236 18.75 10.21 12.46
N SER A 237 17.59 9.85 11.91
CA SER A 237 16.83 8.67 12.32
C SER A 237 17.37 7.41 11.62
N GLN A 238 18.42 6.81 12.20
CA GLN A 238 18.62 5.37 11.97
C GLN A 238 17.61 4.61 12.81
N VAL A 239 16.77 3.79 12.17
CA VAL A 239 15.80 2.96 12.88
C VAL A 239 16.52 1.77 13.51
N LYS A 240 16.43 1.67 14.83
CA LYS A 240 16.88 0.51 15.61
C LYS A 240 15.66 -0.30 15.99
N PHE A 241 15.27 -1.22 15.10
CA PHE A 241 14.07 -2.02 15.28
C PHE A 241 14.07 -2.77 16.62
N SER A 242 12.98 -2.61 17.38
CA SER A 242 12.75 -3.28 18.65
C SER A 242 11.77 -4.43 18.48
N GLU A 243 12.24 -5.66 18.73
CA GLU A 243 11.39 -6.88 18.75
C GLU A 243 10.31 -6.85 19.85
N ALA A 244 10.39 -5.89 20.79
CA ALA A 244 9.37 -5.68 21.79
C ALA A 244 8.16 -4.87 21.29
N ASN A 245 8.24 -4.28 20.08
CA ASN A 245 7.12 -3.55 19.52
C ASN A 245 5.99 -4.53 19.15
N PRO A 246 4.71 -4.20 19.46
CA PRO A 246 3.59 -4.99 18.97
C PRO A 246 3.61 -5.04 17.44
N ILE A 247 3.45 -6.24 16.87
CA ILE A 247 3.56 -6.48 15.42
C ILE A 247 2.52 -5.67 14.62
N ASP A 248 1.33 -5.42 15.19
CA ASP A 248 0.25 -4.60 14.63
C ASP A 248 0.49 -3.09 14.73
N LYS A 249 1.60 -2.68 15.36
CA LYS A 249 1.95 -1.27 15.63
C LYS A 249 3.41 -0.96 15.31
N ALA A 250 4.00 -1.69 14.37
CA ALA A 250 5.40 -1.59 14.04
C ALA A 250 5.69 -1.71 12.55
N ALA A 251 6.85 -1.20 12.16
CA ALA A 251 7.48 -1.45 10.87
C ALA A 251 7.73 -2.95 10.64
N ILE A 252 7.94 -3.31 9.38
CA ILE A 252 8.49 -4.61 8.99
C ILE A 252 10.01 -4.48 9.00
N LYS A 253 10.66 -5.23 9.89
CA LYS A 253 12.11 -5.16 10.09
C LYS A 253 12.94 -5.28 8.81
N SER A 254 12.51 -6.10 7.85
CA SER A 254 13.22 -6.30 6.58
C SER A 254 13.04 -5.18 5.56
N GLN A 255 12.19 -4.19 5.86
CA GLN A 255 11.90 -3.03 5.00
C GLN A 255 12.48 -1.71 5.56
N LEU A 256 13.21 -1.78 6.68
CA LEU A 256 13.92 -0.67 7.31
C LEU A 256 15.37 -0.56 6.83
#